data_AF-A0A812M877-F1
#
_entry.id   AF-A0A812M877-F1
#
_cell.length_a   1.000
_cell.length_b   1.000
_cell.length_c   1.000
_cell.angle_alpha   90.00
_cell.angle_beta   90.00
_cell.angle_gamma   90.00
#
_symmetry.space_group_name_H-M   'P 1'
#
loop_
_entity.id
_entity.type
_entity.pdbx_description
1 polymer ?
#
loop_
_entity_poly.entity_id
_entity_poly.type
_entity_poly.pdbx_seq_one_letter_code
_entity_poly.pdbx_strand_id
1 'polypeptide(L)'
;MAGHDFMDYANGQGGSDACTDMSDPDNAGLSACLASGEHGISLAQVYQQFCTSVSLADFLVIAAEAVMMSTRARHQAAVSAPSLDLKSSFRYGRTTAQTCGFAEGRLPNPERGCDAVQETFLDGMGLDWTEAAALMAVHTLGRAQVSNSGYHGWWSDPENSRRFNNDYFVSLLAKGWVPERSISGNTAKNQWERSDIGRDTTFDGHEMMLNTDMCLVYRETGPNGGPVLADQHTCCAWLASPEIRGAVASNGGEYCGGAPGPDPRQERQKCCGPQQGDCGDERNPTGPAQQAVRNFATDEAVWLEAFVRAWTKAVENGHTGLKSLGQCPTTSTTSSMPSSSSSSSSPGSSSTSSAGASSSTEAASSPSSTSDAGSSSPSSTSNSETQTPDLTSSSGCATWDFAGPRLILICSLGMLRRLL
;
A
#
# COMPACT_ATOMS: atom_id res chain seq x y z
N MET A 1 -4.72 -3.61 3.69
CA MET A 1 -4.02 -4.87 3.97
C MET A 1 -2.66 -4.65 4.61
N ALA A 2 -1.58 -4.35 3.87
CA ALA A 2 -0.22 -4.30 4.45
C ALA A 2 -0.10 -3.40 5.70
N GLY A 3 -0.79 -2.25 5.72
CA GLY A 3 -0.85 -1.40 6.91
C GLY A 3 -1.41 -2.09 8.16
N HIS A 4 -2.51 -2.82 8.02
CA HIS A 4 -3.14 -3.53 9.15
C HIS A 4 -2.31 -4.73 9.61
N ASP A 5 -1.51 -5.30 8.72
CA ASP A 5 -0.55 -6.33 9.05
C ASP A 5 0.56 -5.73 9.93
N PHE A 6 1.32 -4.75 9.43
CA PHE A 6 2.46 -4.25 10.21
C PHE A 6 2.11 -3.41 11.44
N MET A 7 0.92 -2.79 11.49
CA MET A 7 0.52 -1.94 12.61
C MET A 7 0.20 -2.74 13.87
N ASP A 8 0.05 -4.07 13.79
CA ASP A 8 -0.10 -4.92 14.96
C ASP A 8 1.22 -5.14 15.73
N TYR A 9 2.35 -4.62 15.20
CA TYR A 9 3.66 -4.81 15.79
C TYR A 9 3.78 -4.08 17.13
N ALA A 10 4.00 -4.85 18.19
CA ALA A 10 4.29 -4.33 19.52
C ALA A 10 5.09 -5.34 20.34
N ASN A 11 6.03 -4.85 21.15
CA ASN A 11 6.82 -5.67 22.08
C ASN A 11 7.52 -6.87 21.42
N GLY A 12 7.97 -6.72 20.16
CA GLY A 12 8.67 -7.76 19.41
C GLY A 12 7.76 -8.87 18.83
N GLN A 13 6.43 -8.67 18.80
CA GLN A 13 5.45 -9.57 18.20
C GLN A 13 4.64 -8.84 17.12
N GLY A 14 4.22 -9.55 16.07
CA GLY A 14 3.51 -8.98 14.92
C GLY A 14 4.46 -8.46 13.85
N GLY A 15 3.99 -7.52 13.04
CA GLY A 15 4.73 -6.93 11.93
C GLY A 15 4.21 -7.39 10.58
N SER A 16 5.03 -7.28 9.53
CA SER A 16 4.62 -7.71 8.19
C SER A 16 4.66 -9.23 8.03
N ASP A 17 3.92 -9.98 8.84
CA ASP A 17 3.94 -11.44 8.85
C ASP A 17 2.75 -12.11 8.14
N ALA A 18 1.92 -11.31 7.46
CA ALA A 18 0.68 -11.68 6.78
C ALA A 18 -0.39 -12.31 7.69
N CYS A 19 -0.30 -12.12 9.01
CA CYS A 19 -1.34 -12.50 9.92
C CYS A 19 -2.16 -11.29 10.36
N THR A 20 -3.31 -11.14 9.72
CA THR A 20 -4.32 -10.14 10.06
C THR A 20 -5.55 -10.85 10.60
N ASP A 21 -5.96 -10.54 11.83
CA ASP A 21 -7.18 -11.12 12.41
C ASP A 21 -8.44 -10.54 11.73
N MET A 22 -9.00 -11.31 10.78
CA MET A 22 -10.19 -10.90 10.04
C MET A 22 -11.48 -10.88 10.88
N SER A 23 -11.43 -11.34 12.13
CA SER A 23 -12.54 -11.21 13.08
C SER A 23 -12.54 -9.90 13.85
N ASP A 24 -11.40 -9.18 13.89
CA ASP A 24 -11.31 -7.85 14.47
C ASP A 24 -12.17 -6.86 13.63
N PRO A 25 -13.10 -6.11 14.25
CA PRO A 25 -13.91 -5.11 13.56
C PRO A 25 -13.10 -4.06 12.80
N ASP A 26 -11.89 -3.72 13.25
CA ASP A 26 -11.03 -2.74 12.57
C ASP A 26 -10.46 -3.30 11.25
N ASN A 27 -10.51 -4.61 11.05
CA ASN A 27 -10.14 -5.28 9.79
C ASN A 27 -11.32 -5.48 8.82
N ALA A 28 -12.49 -4.91 9.13
CA ALA A 28 -13.67 -5.00 8.27
C ALA A 28 -13.39 -4.50 6.83
N GLY A 29 -13.86 -5.27 5.84
CA GLY A 29 -13.64 -5.01 4.42
C GLY A 29 -12.35 -5.63 3.84
N LEU A 30 -11.37 -5.98 4.68
CA LEU A 30 -10.10 -6.53 4.20
C LEU A 30 -10.21 -7.94 3.59
N SER A 31 -11.17 -8.75 4.04
CA SER A 31 -11.41 -10.08 3.45
C SER A 31 -11.71 -10.04 1.95
N ALA A 32 -12.39 -8.98 1.46
CA ALA A 32 -12.67 -8.79 0.04
C ALA A 32 -11.40 -8.47 -0.76
N CYS A 33 -10.58 -7.56 -0.23
CA CYS A 33 -9.28 -7.22 -0.80
C CYS A 33 -8.35 -8.45 -0.85
N LEU A 34 -8.26 -9.19 0.26
CA LEU A 34 -7.34 -10.32 0.38
C LEU A 34 -7.80 -11.55 -0.41
N ALA A 35 -9.04 -11.98 -0.27
CA ALA A 35 -9.46 -13.32 -0.69
C ALA A 35 -10.76 -13.38 -1.50
N SER A 36 -11.88 -12.85 -0.98
CA SER A 36 -13.20 -13.07 -1.59
C SER A 36 -13.47 -12.25 -2.85
N GLY A 37 -12.69 -11.18 -3.07
CA GLY A 37 -12.69 -10.39 -4.28
C GLY A 37 -13.55 -9.13 -4.18
N GLU A 38 -12.90 -7.98 -4.07
CA GLU A 38 -13.54 -6.69 -4.31
C GLU A 38 -13.63 -6.48 -5.82
N HIS A 39 -14.84 -6.26 -6.35
CA HIS A 39 -15.09 -6.18 -7.80
C HIS A 39 -14.71 -7.45 -8.60
N GLY A 40 -14.72 -8.61 -7.96
CA GLY A 40 -14.44 -9.90 -8.59
C GLY A 40 -12.96 -10.28 -8.68
N ILE A 41 -12.05 -9.48 -8.11
CA ILE A 41 -10.60 -9.75 -8.10
C ILE A 41 -10.03 -9.58 -6.69
N SER A 42 -9.10 -10.45 -6.29
CA SER A 42 -8.44 -10.40 -4.97
C SER A 42 -6.93 -10.59 -5.05
N LEU A 43 -6.22 -10.16 -4.00
CA LEU A 43 -4.79 -10.40 -3.85
C LEU A 43 -4.45 -11.90 -3.90
N ALA A 44 -5.29 -12.76 -3.32
CA ALA A 44 -5.11 -14.20 -3.33
C ALA A 44 -5.03 -14.77 -4.75
N GLN A 45 -5.82 -14.26 -5.71
CA GLN A 45 -5.78 -14.73 -7.10
C GLN A 45 -4.43 -14.45 -7.78
N VAL A 46 -3.85 -13.28 -7.50
CA VAL A 46 -2.51 -12.92 -8.01
C VAL A 46 -1.44 -13.74 -7.29
N TYR A 47 -1.57 -13.89 -5.97
CA TYR A 47 -0.64 -14.64 -5.13
C TYR A 47 -0.50 -16.11 -5.54
N GLN A 48 -1.55 -16.75 -6.06
CA GLN A 48 -1.48 -18.16 -6.51
C GLN A 48 -0.35 -18.43 -7.51
N GLN A 49 0.05 -17.43 -8.30
CA GLN A 49 1.14 -17.59 -9.27
C GLN A 49 2.52 -17.63 -8.61
N PHE A 50 2.64 -17.14 -7.38
CA PHE A 50 3.91 -16.93 -6.67
C PHE A 50 4.01 -17.71 -5.36
N CYS A 51 2.92 -18.31 -4.86
CA CYS A 51 2.78 -18.86 -3.51
C CYS A 51 3.73 -20.00 -3.14
N THR A 52 4.41 -20.61 -4.12
CA THR A 52 5.45 -21.63 -3.91
C THR A 52 6.86 -21.04 -3.77
N SER A 53 7.03 -19.75 -4.07
CA SER A 53 8.34 -19.09 -4.19
C SER A 53 8.45 -17.79 -3.37
N VAL A 54 7.32 -17.16 -3.04
CA VAL A 54 7.21 -15.93 -2.25
C VAL A 54 6.26 -16.21 -1.10
N SER A 55 6.64 -15.86 0.13
CA SER A 55 5.73 -15.95 1.27
C SER A 55 4.58 -14.96 1.13
N LEU A 56 3.44 -15.23 1.76
CA LEU A 56 2.33 -14.27 1.74
C LEU A 56 2.75 -12.94 2.40
N ALA A 57 3.60 -13.02 3.42
CA ALA A 57 4.16 -11.87 4.13
C ALA A 57 4.95 -10.94 3.19
N ASP A 58 5.91 -11.49 2.44
CA ASP A 58 6.63 -10.70 1.43
C ASP A 58 5.67 -10.20 0.34
N PHE A 59 4.72 -11.04 -0.10
CA PHE A 59 3.76 -10.69 -1.16
C PHE A 59 2.88 -9.49 -0.79
N LEU A 60 2.43 -9.37 0.46
CA LEU A 60 1.60 -8.23 0.88
C LEU A 60 2.37 -6.91 0.87
N VAL A 61 3.64 -6.91 1.30
CA VAL A 61 4.52 -5.73 1.22
C VAL A 61 4.75 -5.36 -0.25
N ILE A 62 5.11 -6.35 -1.07
CA ILE A 62 5.25 -6.22 -2.52
C ILE A 62 4.02 -5.57 -3.16
N ALA A 63 2.82 -6.06 -2.84
CA ALA A 63 1.59 -5.58 -3.44
C ALA A 63 1.32 -4.12 -3.07
N ALA A 64 1.59 -3.74 -1.82
CA ALA A 64 1.47 -2.36 -1.36
C ALA A 64 2.46 -1.43 -2.07
N GLU A 65 3.74 -1.80 -2.13
CA GLU A 65 4.76 -1.02 -2.84
C GLU A 65 4.43 -0.87 -4.33
N ALA A 66 3.96 -1.94 -4.97
CA ALA A 66 3.54 -1.93 -6.36
C ALA A 66 2.38 -0.95 -6.62
N VAL A 67 1.37 -0.91 -5.72
CA VAL A 67 0.26 0.05 -5.82
C VAL A 67 0.76 1.48 -5.65
N MET A 68 1.55 1.76 -4.61
CA MET A 68 2.08 3.10 -4.34
C MET A 68 2.98 3.62 -5.47
N MET A 69 3.90 2.79 -5.98
CA MET A 69 4.76 3.16 -7.10
C MET A 69 3.97 3.34 -8.40
N SER A 70 2.93 2.53 -8.64
CA SER A 70 2.07 2.65 -9.83
C SER A 70 1.18 3.89 -9.80
N THR A 71 0.58 4.23 -8.66
CA THR A 71 -0.19 5.47 -8.48
C THR A 71 0.74 6.69 -8.49
N ARG A 72 1.97 6.58 -7.97
CA ARG A 72 2.99 7.63 -8.08
C ARG A 72 3.38 7.90 -9.53
N ALA A 73 3.70 6.85 -10.30
CA ALA A 73 4.12 7.00 -11.70
C ALA A 73 3.07 7.74 -12.54
N ARG A 74 1.78 7.51 -12.28
CA ARG A 74 0.68 8.27 -12.90
C ARG A 74 0.70 9.76 -12.55
N HIS A 75 0.94 10.09 -11.28
CA HIS A 75 1.09 11.48 -10.84
C HIS A 75 2.31 12.15 -11.47
N GLN A 76 3.45 11.47 -11.49
CA GLN A 76 4.67 11.97 -12.13
C GLN A 76 4.47 12.29 -13.61
N ALA A 77 3.80 11.40 -14.34
CA ALA A 77 3.49 11.61 -15.75
C ALA A 77 2.55 12.80 -15.98
N ALA A 78 1.71 13.15 -15.00
CA ALA A 78 0.77 14.26 -15.11
C ALA A 78 1.42 15.62 -14.82
N VAL A 79 2.33 15.72 -13.84
CA VAL A 79 2.83 17.02 -13.34
C VAL A 79 4.36 17.12 -13.20
N SER A 80 5.13 16.17 -13.73
CA SER A 80 6.60 16.11 -13.60
C SER A 80 7.10 16.05 -12.15
N ALA A 81 6.41 15.27 -11.31
CA ALA A 81 6.70 15.11 -9.88
C ALA A 81 7.93 14.22 -9.59
N PRO A 82 8.56 14.33 -8.40
CA PRO A 82 9.64 13.44 -7.95
C PRO A 82 9.28 11.95 -8.01
N SER A 83 10.27 11.07 -8.24
CA SER A 83 10.04 9.61 -8.25
C SER A 83 10.03 9.00 -6.86
N LEU A 84 9.26 7.92 -6.72
CA LEU A 84 9.30 7.04 -5.56
C LEU A 84 9.97 5.73 -5.97
N ASP A 85 11.06 5.38 -5.28
CA ASP A 85 11.76 4.10 -5.45
C ASP A 85 11.74 3.32 -4.13
N LEU A 86 10.72 2.49 -3.95
CA LEU A 86 10.68 1.53 -2.83
C LEU A 86 11.49 0.27 -3.14
N LYS A 87 11.67 -0.04 -4.43
CA LYS A 87 12.36 -1.24 -4.90
C LYS A 87 13.82 -1.26 -4.47
N SER A 88 14.52 -0.11 -4.47
CA SER A 88 15.92 -0.03 -4.02
C SER A 88 16.10 -0.40 -2.54
N SER A 89 15.07 -0.17 -1.73
CA SER A 89 15.10 -0.39 -0.28
C SER A 89 14.36 -1.66 0.14
N PHE A 90 13.67 -2.34 -0.79
CA PHE A 90 12.92 -3.55 -0.51
C PHE A 90 13.84 -4.68 -0.04
N ARG A 91 13.43 -5.30 1.06
CA ARG A 91 14.04 -6.52 1.58
C ARG A 91 13.01 -7.63 1.70
N TYR A 92 13.45 -8.86 1.45
CA TYR A 92 12.62 -10.07 1.47
C TYR A 92 13.13 -11.10 2.48
N GLY A 93 12.35 -12.16 2.69
CA GLY A 93 12.67 -13.26 3.60
C GLY A 93 11.74 -13.32 4.81
N ARG A 94 10.58 -12.66 4.76
CA ARG A 94 9.58 -12.73 5.84
C ARG A 94 8.94 -14.11 5.87
N THR A 95 8.70 -14.61 7.08
CA THR A 95 7.96 -15.85 7.30
C THR A 95 6.49 -15.51 7.52
N THR A 96 5.59 -16.20 6.82
CA THR A 96 4.15 -16.05 7.04
C THR A 96 3.74 -16.70 8.36
N ALA A 97 3.19 -15.90 9.28
CA ALA A 97 2.60 -16.39 10.51
C ALA A 97 1.26 -17.10 10.24
N GLN A 98 0.95 -18.11 11.04
CA GLN A 98 -0.30 -18.88 10.93
C GLN A 98 -1.38 -18.39 11.90
N THR A 99 -0.98 -17.68 12.96
CA THR A 99 -1.85 -17.24 14.05
C THR A 99 -1.35 -15.94 14.65
N CYS A 100 -2.26 -15.03 14.95
CA CYS A 100 -1.98 -13.68 15.48
C CYS A 100 -3.09 -13.26 16.44
N GLY A 101 -3.51 -14.15 17.35
CA GLY A 101 -4.53 -13.81 18.36
C GLY A 101 -4.12 -12.68 19.32
N PHE A 102 -2.86 -12.22 19.26
CA PHE A 102 -2.38 -11.06 19.99
C PHE A 102 -2.68 -9.72 19.29
N ALA A 103 -3.09 -9.74 18.02
CA ALA A 103 -3.22 -8.55 17.17
C ALA A 103 -4.48 -7.74 17.47
N GLU A 104 -5.52 -8.38 18.02
CA GLU A 104 -6.79 -7.75 18.35
C GLU A 104 -6.59 -6.49 19.20
N GLY A 105 -7.16 -5.37 18.74
CA GLY A 105 -7.12 -4.09 19.45
C GLY A 105 -5.76 -3.36 19.44
N ARG A 106 -4.77 -3.80 18.64
CA ARG A 106 -3.50 -3.08 18.47
C ARG A 106 -3.54 -1.97 17.41
N LEU A 107 -4.55 -1.98 16.55
CA LEU A 107 -4.74 -0.97 15.52
C LEU A 107 -5.10 0.40 16.14
N PRO A 108 -4.67 1.50 15.51
CA PRO A 108 -4.87 2.83 16.09
C PRO A 108 -6.36 3.21 16.04
N ASN A 109 -6.98 3.37 17.21
CA ASN A 109 -8.36 3.81 17.31
C ASN A 109 -8.51 5.29 16.87
N PRO A 110 -9.25 5.60 15.80
CA PRO A 110 -9.33 6.96 15.27
C PRO A 110 -9.99 7.98 16.20
N GLU A 111 -10.78 7.53 17.18
CA GLU A 111 -11.46 8.42 18.13
C GLU A 111 -10.47 9.03 19.15
N ARG A 112 -9.28 8.42 19.35
CA ARG A 112 -8.33 8.79 20.41
C ARG A 112 -7.26 9.80 20.00
N GLY A 113 -7.29 10.27 18.75
CA GLY A 113 -6.36 11.29 18.26
C GLY A 113 -4.90 10.91 18.47
N CYS A 114 -4.12 11.82 19.05
CA CYS A 114 -2.67 11.65 19.17
C CYS A 114 -2.24 10.52 20.12
N ASP A 115 -3.09 10.11 21.07
CA ASP A 115 -2.75 8.98 21.95
C ASP A 115 -2.67 7.67 21.14
N ALA A 116 -3.60 7.45 20.20
CA ALA A 116 -3.54 6.30 19.31
C ALA A 116 -2.35 6.36 18.34
N VAL A 117 -2.02 7.56 17.83
CA VAL A 117 -0.83 7.71 16.98
C VAL A 117 0.45 7.41 17.76
N GLN A 118 0.56 7.90 18.98
CA GLN A 118 1.71 7.64 19.85
C GLN A 118 1.84 6.16 20.18
N GLU A 119 0.75 5.51 20.64
CA GLU A 119 0.79 4.09 21.04
C GLU A 119 1.19 3.17 19.89
N THR A 120 0.57 3.31 18.71
CA THR A 120 0.84 2.41 17.59
C THR A 120 2.16 2.75 16.89
N PHE A 121 2.34 4.01 16.46
CA PHE A 121 3.45 4.36 15.57
C PHE A 121 4.75 4.64 16.33
N LEU A 122 4.69 5.34 17.47
CA LEU A 122 5.89 5.70 18.21
C LEU A 122 6.30 4.58 19.16
N ASP A 123 5.40 4.16 20.05
CA ASP A 123 5.72 3.19 21.10
C ASP A 123 5.79 1.76 20.54
N GLY A 124 4.82 1.38 19.69
CA GLY A 124 4.79 0.05 19.05
C GLY A 124 5.87 -0.11 17.99
N MET A 125 5.90 0.79 17.00
CA MET A 125 6.74 0.66 15.81
C MET A 125 8.09 1.39 15.88
N GLY A 126 8.33 2.25 16.87
CA GLY A 126 9.60 2.98 17.02
C GLY A 126 9.80 4.10 16.00
N LEU A 127 8.72 4.66 15.45
CA LEU A 127 8.77 5.86 14.61
C LEU A 127 8.89 7.11 15.47
N ASP A 128 9.38 8.21 14.89
CA ASP A 128 9.14 9.55 15.46
C ASP A 128 7.88 10.21 14.87
N TRP A 129 7.49 11.38 15.37
CA TRP A 129 6.31 12.10 14.86
C TRP A 129 6.42 12.52 13.38
N THR A 130 7.63 12.74 12.86
CA THR A 130 7.83 13.06 11.44
C THR A 130 7.59 11.82 10.58
N GLU A 131 8.11 10.67 11.01
CA GLU A 131 7.94 9.38 10.35
C GLU A 131 6.50 8.88 10.45
N ALA A 132 5.84 9.03 11.60
CA ALA A 132 4.43 8.70 11.78
C ALA A 132 3.55 9.54 10.83
N ALA A 133 3.73 10.86 10.79
CA ALA A 133 3.01 11.72 9.86
C ALA A 133 3.30 11.36 8.39
N ALA A 134 4.56 11.04 8.06
CA ALA A 134 4.91 10.61 6.71
C ALA A 134 4.16 9.33 6.34
N LEU A 135 4.15 8.32 7.22
CA LEU A 135 3.49 7.03 6.98
C LEU A 135 1.96 7.14 6.92
N MET A 136 1.34 7.97 7.76
CA MET A 136 -0.11 8.22 7.74
C MET A 136 -0.60 8.80 6.42
N ALA A 137 0.27 9.45 5.63
CA ALA A 137 -0.06 9.98 4.32
C ALA A 137 -0.44 8.93 3.27
N VAL A 138 -0.38 7.62 3.59
CA VAL A 138 -1.06 6.60 2.79
C VAL A 138 -2.56 6.88 2.63
N HIS A 139 -3.15 7.68 3.52
CA HIS A 139 -4.49 8.25 3.40
C HIS A 139 -4.68 9.12 2.14
N THR A 140 -3.62 9.53 1.44
CA THR A 140 -3.73 10.10 0.09
C THR A 140 -4.26 9.12 -0.96
N LEU A 141 -4.37 7.82 -0.65
CA LEU A 141 -4.95 6.82 -1.53
C LEU A 141 -6.22 6.21 -0.92
N GLY A 142 -7.33 6.37 -1.63
CA GLY A 142 -8.60 5.76 -1.27
C GLY A 142 -9.46 6.61 -0.33
N ARG A 143 -10.36 5.95 0.41
CA ARG A 143 -11.42 6.58 1.21
C ARG A 143 -11.91 5.69 2.34
N ALA A 144 -12.60 6.29 3.30
CA ALA A 144 -13.41 5.58 4.27
C ALA A 144 -14.79 5.21 3.72
N GLN A 145 -15.26 4.02 4.07
CA GLN A 145 -16.62 3.55 3.76
C GLN A 145 -17.32 3.10 5.04
N VAL A 146 -18.60 3.51 5.17
CA VAL A 146 -19.43 3.22 6.35
C VAL A 146 -19.55 1.73 6.58
N SER A 147 -19.71 0.95 5.51
CA SER A 147 -19.83 -0.52 5.57
C SER A 147 -18.59 -1.23 6.08
N ASN A 148 -17.44 -0.56 6.09
CA ASN A 148 -16.17 -1.12 6.56
C ASN A 148 -15.85 -0.56 7.96
N SER A 149 -15.41 0.69 8.01
CA SER A 149 -14.89 1.32 9.25
C SER A 149 -15.95 2.03 10.10
N GLY A 150 -17.13 2.28 9.52
CA GLY A 150 -18.16 3.15 10.10
C GLY A 150 -17.98 4.64 9.79
N TYR A 151 -16.86 5.06 9.21
CA TYR A 151 -16.60 6.43 8.74
C TYR A 151 -16.92 6.60 7.25
N HIS A 152 -17.07 7.83 6.79
CA HIS A 152 -17.47 8.14 5.42
C HIS A 152 -16.64 9.27 4.83
N GLY A 153 -16.16 9.09 3.60
CA GLY A 153 -15.57 10.16 2.80
C GLY A 153 -14.10 9.95 2.48
N TRP A 154 -13.54 10.90 1.75
CA TRP A 154 -12.18 10.88 1.24
C TRP A 154 -11.27 11.81 2.07
N TRP A 155 -10.00 11.48 2.25
CA TRP A 155 -9.04 12.38 2.91
C TRP A 155 -8.59 13.57 2.04
N SER A 156 -8.89 13.48 0.74
CA SER A 156 -8.56 14.40 -0.32
C SER A 156 -9.68 14.31 -1.37
N ASP A 157 -9.68 15.12 -2.42
CA ASP A 157 -10.69 14.95 -3.46
C ASP A 157 -10.55 13.58 -4.19
N PRO A 158 -11.59 13.11 -4.88
CA PRO A 158 -11.57 11.81 -5.55
C PRO A 158 -10.50 11.64 -6.64
N GLU A 159 -10.03 12.72 -7.28
CA GLU A 159 -8.98 12.65 -8.31
C GLU A 159 -7.61 12.42 -7.66
N ASN A 160 -7.29 13.22 -6.64
CA ASN A 160 -6.04 13.11 -5.89
C ASN A 160 -5.96 11.81 -5.09
N SER A 161 -7.10 11.30 -4.62
CA SER A 161 -7.20 10.03 -3.88
C SER A 161 -6.84 8.77 -4.71
N ARG A 162 -6.46 8.93 -5.98
CA ARG A 162 -5.98 7.88 -6.90
C ARG A 162 -4.48 8.01 -7.22
N ARG A 163 -3.81 8.98 -6.60
CA ARG A 163 -2.43 9.40 -6.86
C ARG A 163 -1.65 9.39 -5.56
N PHE A 164 -0.46 8.79 -5.57
CA PHE A 164 0.41 8.87 -4.41
C PHE A 164 1.14 10.21 -4.44
N ASN A 165 0.50 11.24 -3.89
CA ASN A 165 0.96 12.63 -3.86
C ASN A 165 0.77 13.22 -2.45
N ASN A 166 1.18 14.47 -2.25
CA ASN A 166 1.09 15.11 -0.93
C ASN A 166 -0.26 15.78 -0.65
N ASP A 167 -1.31 15.51 -1.44
CA ASP A 167 -2.57 16.25 -1.32
C ASP A 167 -3.27 16.00 0.02
N TYR A 168 -3.04 14.86 0.67
CA TYR A 168 -3.45 14.63 2.07
C TYR A 168 -3.00 15.77 3.00
N PHE A 169 -1.73 16.19 2.92
CA PHE A 169 -1.20 17.27 3.76
C PHE A 169 -1.68 18.64 3.29
N VAL A 170 -1.79 18.84 1.97
CA VAL A 170 -2.36 20.07 1.40
C VAL A 170 -3.79 20.27 1.89
N SER A 171 -4.61 19.22 1.80
CA SER A 171 -5.99 19.19 2.27
C SER A 171 -6.10 19.45 3.78
N LEU A 172 -5.25 18.82 4.60
CA LEU A 172 -5.24 19.02 6.05
C LEU A 172 -4.95 20.48 6.45
N LEU A 173 -4.14 21.20 5.67
CA LEU A 173 -3.71 22.57 5.97
C LEU A 173 -4.56 23.65 5.28
N ALA A 174 -4.91 23.45 4.01
CA ALA A 174 -5.49 24.49 3.15
C ALA A 174 -7.02 24.49 3.10
N LYS A 175 -7.67 23.53 3.75
CA LYS A 175 -9.14 23.41 3.86
C LYS A 175 -9.59 23.66 5.30
N GLY A 176 -10.84 24.10 5.46
CA GLY A 176 -11.45 24.29 6.77
C GLY A 176 -12.22 23.05 7.22
N TRP A 177 -12.04 22.61 8.46
CA TRP A 177 -12.62 21.37 8.99
C TRP A 177 -13.50 21.61 10.23
N VAL A 178 -14.67 20.97 10.28
CA VAL A 178 -15.56 21.01 11.45
C VAL A 178 -15.98 19.60 11.87
N PRO A 179 -16.32 19.38 13.14
CA PRO A 179 -16.76 18.07 13.61
C PRO A 179 -18.04 17.57 12.94
N GLU A 180 -18.00 16.31 12.48
CA GLU A 180 -19.15 15.53 11.99
C GLU A 180 -19.31 14.32 12.91
N ARG A 181 -20.44 14.25 13.62
CA ARG A 181 -20.65 13.27 14.69
C ARG A 181 -21.68 12.23 14.32
N SER A 182 -21.58 11.07 14.96
CA SER A 182 -22.56 10.00 14.84
C SER A 182 -22.77 9.51 13.40
N ILE A 183 -21.67 9.19 12.71
CA ILE A 183 -21.69 8.85 11.28
C ILE A 183 -22.66 7.69 11.01
N SER A 184 -23.58 7.91 10.08
CA SER A 184 -24.68 6.98 9.77
C SER A 184 -25.48 6.53 11.00
N GLY A 185 -25.61 7.38 12.02
CA GLY A 185 -26.32 7.11 13.28
C GLY A 185 -25.50 6.38 14.34
N ASN A 186 -24.21 6.10 14.11
CA ASN A 186 -23.34 5.44 15.07
C ASN A 186 -22.61 6.45 15.96
N THR A 187 -23.05 6.62 17.22
CA THR A 187 -22.49 7.60 18.16
C THR A 187 -21.02 7.36 18.53
N ALA A 188 -20.48 6.18 18.24
CA ALA A 188 -19.07 5.84 18.47
C ALA A 188 -18.16 6.13 17.25
N LYS A 189 -18.70 6.77 16.20
CA LYS A 189 -17.96 7.14 14.99
C LYS A 189 -18.12 8.63 14.75
N ASN A 190 -17.05 9.38 14.95
CA ASN A 190 -16.97 10.82 14.80
C ASN A 190 -15.73 11.18 13.98
N GLN A 191 -15.89 12.11 13.05
CA GLN A 191 -14.85 12.54 12.12
C GLN A 191 -14.95 14.06 11.96
N TRP A 192 -14.12 14.60 11.08
CA TRP A 192 -14.16 15.99 10.68
C TRP A 192 -14.60 16.05 9.23
N GLU A 193 -15.53 16.94 8.90
CA GLU A 193 -15.95 17.20 7.52
C GLU A 193 -15.37 18.53 7.03
N ARG A 194 -15.15 18.63 5.72
CA ARG A 194 -14.80 19.89 5.09
C ARG A 194 -15.95 20.89 5.25
N SER A 195 -15.63 22.14 5.57
CA SER A 195 -16.60 23.19 5.92
C SER A 195 -16.49 24.48 5.10
N ASP A 196 -15.45 24.59 4.28
CA ASP A 196 -15.19 25.78 3.47
C ASP A 196 -16.05 25.86 2.20
N ILE A 197 -15.90 26.94 1.43
CA ILE A 197 -16.74 27.20 0.23
C ILE A 197 -16.55 26.17 -0.89
N GLY A 198 -15.45 25.40 -0.86
CA GLY A 198 -15.17 24.34 -1.83
C GLY A 198 -15.69 22.97 -1.38
N ARG A 199 -16.42 22.91 -0.25
CA ARG A 199 -17.09 21.70 0.22
C ARG A 199 -18.04 21.16 -0.86
N ASP A 200 -17.84 19.91 -1.26
CA ASP A 200 -18.83 19.14 -2.01
C ASP A 200 -19.85 18.54 -1.04
N THR A 201 -21.13 18.86 -1.24
CA THR A 201 -22.24 18.37 -0.39
C THR A 201 -22.86 17.07 -0.90
N THR A 202 -22.36 16.52 -2.00
CA THR A 202 -22.78 15.20 -2.49
C THR A 202 -22.16 14.10 -1.64
N PHE A 203 -22.82 12.94 -1.62
CA PHE A 203 -22.31 11.78 -0.90
C PHE A 203 -20.92 11.35 -1.42
N ASP A 204 -20.75 11.29 -2.75
CA ASP A 204 -19.52 10.80 -3.37
C ASP A 204 -18.36 11.80 -3.33
N GLY A 205 -18.63 13.09 -3.10
CA GLY A 205 -17.62 14.13 -2.95
C GLY A 205 -17.27 14.48 -1.51
N HIS A 206 -17.87 13.80 -0.52
CA HIS A 206 -17.65 14.11 0.89
C HIS A 206 -16.19 13.91 1.31
N GLU A 207 -15.56 14.97 1.81
CA GLU A 207 -14.18 14.96 2.31
C GLU A 207 -14.16 14.96 3.83
N MET A 208 -13.23 14.18 4.39
CA MET A 208 -13.14 13.91 5.81
C MET A 208 -11.70 13.86 6.34
N MET A 209 -11.55 14.04 7.64
CA MET A 209 -10.34 13.72 8.41
C MET A 209 -10.74 12.98 9.69
N LEU A 210 -9.89 12.08 10.19
CA LEU A 210 -10.07 11.44 11.49
C LEU A 210 -9.43 12.29 12.60
N ASN A 211 -9.77 12.04 13.88
CA ASN A 211 -9.10 12.76 14.97
C ASN A 211 -7.58 12.48 14.98
N THR A 212 -7.16 11.28 14.57
CA THR A 212 -5.75 10.91 14.41
C THR A 212 -5.05 11.75 13.34
N ASP A 213 -5.72 12.08 12.23
CA ASP A 213 -5.20 12.98 11.20
C ASP A 213 -5.11 14.42 11.72
N MET A 214 -6.21 14.91 12.32
CA MET A 214 -6.32 16.29 12.78
C MET A 214 -5.29 16.61 13.86
N CYS A 215 -5.01 15.66 14.76
CA CYS A 215 -4.12 15.90 15.88
C CYS A 215 -2.68 16.19 15.44
N LEU A 216 -2.25 15.74 14.24
CA LEU A 216 -0.91 15.99 13.70
C LEU A 216 -0.58 17.48 13.68
N VAL A 217 -1.59 18.32 13.43
CA VAL A 217 -1.46 19.77 13.28
C VAL A 217 -2.22 20.50 14.39
N TYR A 218 -3.48 20.15 14.62
CA TYR A 218 -4.39 20.94 15.44
C TYR A 218 -4.41 20.46 16.90
N ARG A 219 -4.26 21.43 17.82
CA ARG A 219 -4.27 21.20 19.26
C ARG A 219 -4.89 22.41 19.96
N GLU A 220 -5.81 22.17 20.89
CA GLU A 220 -6.37 23.22 21.73
C GLU A 220 -5.30 23.89 22.60
N THR A 221 -5.42 25.20 22.79
CA THR A 221 -4.50 25.98 23.61
C THR A 221 -4.96 26.07 25.07
N GLY A 222 -4.04 26.43 25.97
CA GLY A 222 -4.35 26.68 27.38
C GLY A 222 -4.11 25.49 28.32
N PRO A 223 -4.45 25.64 29.63
CA PRO A 223 -4.04 24.71 30.69
C PRO A 223 -4.62 23.29 30.55
N ASN A 224 -5.74 23.16 29.85
CA ASN A 224 -6.39 21.87 29.55
C ASN A 224 -6.31 21.54 28.05
N GLY A 225 -5.39 22.20 27.32
CA GLY A 225 -5.24 22.04 25.88
C GLY A 225 -4.77 20.63 25.52
N GLY A 226 -5.46 20.01 24.57
CA GLY A 226 -5.26 18.63 24.12
C GLY A 226 -5.45 18.49 22.62
N PRO A 227 -5.30 17.27 22.06
CA PRO A 227 -5.64 17.03 20.66
C PRO A 227 -7.09 17.45 20.39
N VAL A 228 -7.37 17.95 19.19
CA VAL A 228 -8.74 18.26 18.78
C VAL A 228 -9.47 16.95 18.48
N LEU A 229 -10.63 16.76 19.10
CA LEU A 229 -11.45 15.56 18.98
C LEU A 229 -12.87 15.95 18.58
N ALA A 230 -13.39 15.33 17.51
CA ALA A 230 -14.67 15.69 16.90
C ALA A 230 -15.88 15.49 17.84
N ASP A 231 -15.83 14.47 18.70
CA ASP A 231 -16.89 14.17 19.68
C ASP A 231 -16.95 15.21 20.82
N GLN A 232 -15.81 15.84 21.15
CA GLN A 232 -15.68 16.75 22.29
C GLN A 232 -15.75 18.23 21.89
N HIS A 233 -15.20 18.59 20.73
CA HIS A 233 -15.02 20.00 20.35
C HIS A 233 -16.11 20.45 19.38
N THR A 234 -16.41 21.74 19.38
CA THR A 234 -17.37 22.40 18.45
C THR A 234 -16.73 23.64 17.82
N CYS A 235 -15.49 23.51 17.37
CA CYS A 235 -14.67 24.58 16.77
C CYS A 235 -14.46 24.32 15.27
N CYS A 236 -13.89 25.30 14.57
CA CYS A 236 -13.39 25.13 13.21
C CYS A 236 -11.88 25.03 13.19
N ALA A 237 -11.33 23.95 12.63
CA ALA A 237 -9.90 23.81 12.40
C ALA A 237 -9.53 24.40 11.05
N TRP A 238 -8.71 25.46 11.07
CA TRP A 238 -8.21 26.15 9.89
C TRP A 238 -6.88 26.83 10.22
N LEU A 239 -6.09 27.16 9.19
CA LEU A 239 -4.85 27.90 9.34
C LEU A 239 -4.83 29.13 8.44
N ALA A 240 -4.22 30.22 8.91
CA ALA A 240 -4.08 31.44 8.12
C ALA A 240 -3.16 31.20 6.90
N SER A 241 -3.57 31.66 5.72
CA SER A 241 -2.84 31.39 4.48
C SER A 241 -1.37 31.86 4.47
N PRO A 242 -0.96 32.96 5.16
CA PRO A 242 0.44 33.38 5.20
C PRO A 242 1.37 32.34 5.84
N GLU A 243 0.84 31.52 6.76
CA GLU A 243 1.60 30.49 7.49
C GLU A 243 1.73 29.18 6.70
N ILE A 244 0.85 28.96 5.72
CA ILE A 244 0.81 27.74 4.88
C ILE A 244 1.03 28.04 3.40
N ARG A 245 1.76 29.10 3.06
CA ARG A 245 2.00 29.53 1.67
C ARG A 245 2.48 28.41 0.74
N GLY A 246 3.30 27.50 1.26
CA GLY A 246 3.75 26.33 0.50
C GLY A 246 2.60 25.37 0.15
N ALA A 247 1.73 25.04 1.11
CA ALA A 247 0.54 24.23 0.86
C ALA A 247 -0.42 24.90 -0.12
N VAL A 248 -0.66 26.21 0.03
CA VAL A 248 -1.52 26.97 -0.91
C VAL A 248 -0.93 26.96 -2.32
N ALA A 249 0.39 27.11 -2.46
CA ALA A 249 1.05 27.02 -3.76
C ALA A 249 0.94 25.62 -4.37
N SER A 250 1.14 24.56 -3.57
CA SER A 250 0.92 23.17 -4.00
C SER A 250 -0.53 22.90 -4.41
N ASN A 251 -1.49 23.61 -3.80
CA ASN A 251 -2.91 23.57 -4.13
C ASN A 251 -3.29 24.46 -5.33
N GLY A 252 -2.34 24.81 -6.22
CA GLY A 252 -2.62 25.66 -7.37
C GLY A 252 -3.04 27.09 -7.03
N GLY A 253 -2.74 27.57 -5.81
CA GLY A 253 -3.17 28.86 -5.29
C GLY A 253 -4.55 28.86 -4.62
N GLU A 254 -5.22 27.70 -4.53
CA GLU A 254 -6.49 27.56 -3.85
C GLU A 254 -6.31 27.42 -2.33
N TYR A 255 -7.18 28.08 -1.58
CA TYR A 255 -7.23 28.14 -0.13
C TYR A 255 -8.70 28.24 0.31
N CYS A 256 -9.15 27.28 1.13
CA CYS A 256 -10.51 27.17 1.63
C CYS A 256 -11.56 27.37 0.52
N GLY A 257 -11.39 26.67 -0.61
CA GLY A 257 -12.31 26.67 -1.75
C GLY A 257 -12.21 27.86 -2.71
N GLY A 258 -11.25 28.79 -2.51
CA GLY A 258 -11.07 29.95 -3.39
C GLY A 258 -9.68 30.56 -3.28
N ALA A 259 -9.50 31.81 -3.71
CA ALA A 259 -8.23 32.50 -3.51
C ALA A 259 -8.05 32.93 -2.03
N PRO A 260 -6.81 33.02 -1.52
CA PRO A 260 -6.50 33.61 -0.22
C PRO A 260 -7.15 34.99 0.00
N GLY A 261 -7.49 35.30 1.24
CA GLY A 261 -8.10 36.58 1.61
C GLY A 261 -7.07 37.67 1.90
N PRO A 262 -7.45 38.95 1.88
CA PRO A 262 -6.55 40.04 2.25
C PRO A 262 -6.35 40.17 3.77
N ASP A 263 -7.24 39.59 4.58
CA ASP A 263 -7.17 39.64 6.04
C ASP A 263 -7.68 38.34 6.70
N PRO A 264 -7.23 38.05 7.95
CA PRO A 264 -7.59 36.82 8.64
C PRO A 264 -9.09 36.63 8.92
N ARG A 265 -9.89 37.71 9.03
CA ARG A 265 -11.33 37.56 9.30
C ARG A 265 -12.05 37.03 8.07
N GLN A 266 -11.67 37.54 6.89
CA GLN A 266 -12.20 37.03 5.62
C GLN A 266 -11.74 35.60 5.35
N GLU A 267 -10.49 35.26 5.67
CA GLU A 267 -9.99 33.89 5.57
C GLU A 267 -10.75 32.94 6.49
N ARG A 268 -10.89 33.30 7.77
CA ARG A 268 -11.72 32.54 8.72
C ARG A 268 -13.14 32.35 8.20
N GLN A 269 -13.77 33.39 7.66
CA GLN A 269 -15.13 33.30 7.13
C GLN A 269 -15.23 32.34 5.94
N LYS A 270 -14.20 32.26 5.09
CA LYS A 270 -14.15 31.31 3.97
C LYS A 270 -13.97 29.88 4.46
N CYS A 271 -13.07 29.66 5.41
CA CYS A 271 -12.76 28.32 5.92
C CYS A 271 -13.86 27.75 6.81
N CYS A 272 -14.47 28.60 7.66
CA CYS A 272 -15.29 28.16 8.78
C CYS A 272 -16.76 28.57 8.69
N GLY A 273 -17.10 29.48 7.77
CA GLY A 273 -18.47 29.96 7.62
C GLY A 273 -19.08 30.44 8.95
N PRO A 274 -20.23 29.90 9.39
CA PRO A 274 -20.90 30.29 10.62
C PRO A 274 -20.32 29.62 11.88
N GLN A 275 -19.32 28.73 11.76
CA GLN A 275 -18.78 27.98 12.90
C GLN A 275 -18.15 28.92 13.92
N GLN A 276 -18.56 28.74 15.19
CA GLN A 276 -18.03 29.50 16.31
C GLN A 276 -16.76 28.84 16.85
N GLY A 277 -15.80 29.67 17.25
CA GLY A 277 -14.53 29.21 17.80
C GLY A 277 -13.59 28.63 16.74
N ASP A 278 -12.31 28.69 17.04
CA ASP A 278 -11.23 28.16 16.22
C ASP A 278 -10.55 27.03 17.00
N CYS A 279 -10.20 25.95 16.31
CA CYS A 279 -9.55 24.81 16.94
C CYS A 279 -8.04 25.09 17.06
N GLY A 280 -7.60 25.47 18.25
CA GLY A 280 -6.23 25.91 18.49
C GLY A 280 -5.93 27.32 17.95
N ASP A 281 -4.65 27.55 17.62
CA ASP A 281 -4.15 28.83 17.11
C ASP A 281 -3.94 28.73 15.59
N GLU A 282 -4.63 29.58 14.82
CA GLU A 282 -4.64 29.53 13.35
C GLU A 282 -3.29 29.91 12.73
N ARG A 283 -2.43 30.57 13.50
CA ARG A 283 -1.11 31.04 13.05
C ARG A 283 0.01 30.18 13.58
N ASN A 284 -0.17 29.65 14.78
CA ASN A 284 0.84 28.88 15.50
C ASN A 284 0.25 27.57 16.06
N PRO A 285 -0.18 26.63 15.20
CA PRO A 285 -0.68 25.35 15.65
C PRO A 285 0.41 24.57 16.37
N THR A 286 0.00 23.77 17.36
CA THR A 286 0.91 23.07 18.29
C THR A 286 0.75 21.56 18.28
N GLY A 287 0.15 20.99 17.22
CA GLY A 287 0.17 19.55 16.99
C GLY A 287 1.61 19.02 16.86
N PRO A 288 1.87 17.78 17.32
CA PRO A 288 3.23 17.27 17.48
C PRO A 288 3.97 17.08 16.15
N ALA A 289 3.26 16.97 15.02
CA ALA A 289 3.83 16.82 13.69
C ALA A 289 3.64 18.07 12.80
N GLN A 290 3.18 19.20 13.34
CA GLN A 290 2.75 20.35 12.54
C GLN A 290 3.83 20.84 11.56
N GLN A 291 5.10 20.84 11.99
CA GLN A 291 6.21 21.28 11.15
C GLN A 291 6.49 20.30 10.01
N ALA A 292 6.45 18.99 10.29
CA ALA A 292 6.64 17.95 9.29
C ALA A 292 5.52 18.02 8.24
N VAL A 293 4.27 18.14 8.68
CA VAL A 293 3.11 18.27 7.79
C VAL A 293 3.22 19.51 6.89
N ARG A 294 3.64 20.67 7.42
CA ARG A 294 3.88 21.88 6.60
C ARG A 294 4.97 21.66 5.55
N ASN A 295 6.06 20.99 5.92
CA ASN A 295 7.15 20.68 4.99
C ASN A 295 6.66 19.73 3.89
N PHE A 296 5.92 18.69 4.25
CA PHE A 296 5.39 17.68 3.33
C PHE A 296 4.35 18.26 2.36
N ALA A 297 3.48 19.16 2.83
CA ALA A 297 2.53 19.87 1.96
C ALA A 297 3.23 20.82 0.97
N THR A 298 4.41 21.33 1.34
CA THR A 298 5.18 22.27 0.51
C THR A 298 6.04 21.54 -0.53
N ASP A 299 6.65 20.42 -0.15
CA ASP A 299 7.62 19.72 -0.98
C ASP A 299 7.41 18.20 -0.91
N GLU A 300 6.92 17.64 -2.02
CA GLU A 300 6.72 16.20 -2.15
C GLU A 300 8.02 15.40 -1.98
N ALA A 301 9.18 15.92 -2.41
CA ALA A 301 10.43 15.17 -2.29
C ALA A 301 10.81 14.96 -0.82
N VAL A 302 10.59 15.98 0.02
CA VAL A 302 10.81 15.90 1.47
C VAL A 302 9.88 14.87 2.11
N TRP A 303 8.62 14.82 1.68
CA TRP A 303 7.69 13.78 2.12
C TRP A 303 8.13 12.39 1.68
N LEU A 304 8.43 12.17 0.40
CA LEU A 304 8.80 10.86 -0.10
C LEU A 304 10.06 10.31 0.59
N GLU A 305 11.05 11.16 0.87
CA GLU A 305 12.25 10.75 1.60
C GLU A 305 11.92 10.27 3.03
N ALA A 306 11.07 11.02 3.75
CA ALA A 306 10.59 10.63 5.07
C ALA A 306 9.69 9.37 5.01
N PHE A 307 8.84 9.27 3.99
CA PHE A 307 7.96 8.14 3.76
C PHE A 307 8.75 6.84 3.57
N VAL A 308 9.77 6.85 2.71
CA VAL A 308 10.62 5.66 2.48
C VAL A 308 11.26 5.20 3.79
N ARG A 309 11.79 6.11 4.62
CA ARG A 309 12.35 5.75 5.93
C ARG A 309 11.31 5.12 6.86
N ALA A 310 10.15 5.76 6.99
CA ALA A 310 9.07 5.29 7.87
C ALA A 310 8.49 3.96 7.39
N TRP A 311 8.24 3.82 6.09
CA TRP A 311 7.78 2.58 5.45
C TRP A 311 8.77 1.45 5.67
N THR A 312 10.07 1.66 5.40
CA THR A 312 11.12 0.66 5.63
C THR A 312 11.16 0.19 7.09
N LYS A 313 11.05 1.10 8.07
CA LYS A 313 10.96 0.70 9.49
C LYS A 313 9.70 -0.14 9.75
N ALA A 314 8.55 0.32 9.29
CA ALA A 314 7.26 -0.34 9.51
C ALA A 314 7.24 -1.77 8.96
N VAL A 315 7.66 -1.97 7.70
CA VAL A 315 7.56 -3.29 7.04
C VAL A 315 8.64 -4.28 7.46
N GLU A 316 9.63 -3.87 8.24
CA GLU A 316 10.73 -4.73 8.71
C GLU A 316 10.67 -5.04 10.20
N ASN A 317 9.87 -4.29 10.96
CA ASN A 317 9.59 -4.59 12.34
C ASN A 317 9.12 -6.04 12.51
N GLY A 318 9.63 -6.71 13.55
CA GLY A 318 9.34 -8.12 13.82
C GLY A 318 10.17 -9.12 13.02
N HIS A 319 11.03 -8.67 12.09
CA HIS A 319 11.81 -9.55 11.24
C HIS A 319 13.32 -9.40 11.43
N THR A 320 14.02 -10.52 11.34
CA THR A 320 15.49 -10.57 11.34
C THR A 320 15.98 -11.33 10.11
N GLY A 321 17.19 -11.02 9.65
CA GLY A 321 17.79 -11.74 8.51
C GLY A 321 17.16 -11.45 7.15
N LEU A 322 16.40 -10.36 7.02
CA LEU A 322 15.88 -9.91 5.72
C LEU A 322 17.03 -9.60 4.76
N LYS A 323 16.83 -9.92 3.48
CA LYS A 323 17.85 -9.85 2.42
C LYS A 323 17.50 -8.76 1.41
N SER A 324 18.50 -8.02 0.96
CA SER A 324 18.33 -7.05 -0.12
C SER A 324 18.18 -7.77 -1.46
N LEU A 325 17.44 -7.16 -2.40
CA LEU A 325 17.41 -7.64 -3.78
C LEU A 325 18.84 -7.72 -4.37
N GLY A 326 19.11 -8.74 -5.18
CA GLY A 326 20.41 -8.95 -5.82
C GLY A 326 21.52 -9.53 -4.92
N GLN A 327 21.30 -9.67 -3.61
CA GLN A 327 22.25 -10.33 -2.70
C GLN A 327 22.00 -11.85 -2.65
N CYS A 328 22.38 -12.56 -3.71
CA CYS A 328 22.43 -14.02 -3.70
C CYS A 328 23.83 -14.49 -3.29
N PRO A 329 23.96 -15.54 -2.46
CA PRO A 329 25.26 -16.20 -2.31
C PRO A 329 25.65 -16.76 -3.68
N THR A 330 26.72 -16.22 -4.28
CA THR A 330 27.37 -16.85 -5.42
C THR A 330 27.86 -18.20 -4.93
N THR A 331 27.20 -19.28 -5.36
CA THR A 331 27.80 -20.61 -5.28
C THR A 331 29.02 -20.59 -6.19
N SER A 332 30.17 -20.22 -5.63
CA SER A 332 31.46 -20.45 -6.25
C SER A 332 31.64 -21.95 -6.32
N THR A 333 31.11 -22.59 -7.37
CA THR A 333 31.46 -23.96 -7.71
C THR A 333 32.91 -23.92 -8.15
N THR A 334 33.83 -24.07 -7.20
CA THR A 334 35.20 -24.45 -7.47
C THR A 334 35.15 -25.84 -8.08
N SER A 335 35.00 -25.90 -9.40
CA SER A 335 35.10 -27.13 -10.18
C SER A 335 36.55 -27.59 -10.14
N SER A 336 36.92 -28.32 -9.09
CA SER A 336 38.10 -29.17 -9.11
C SER A 336 37.73 -30.43 -9.90
N MET A 337 37.84 -30.36 -11.23
CA MET A 337 37.88 -31.55 -12.07
C MET A 337 39.12 -32.39 -11.71
N PRO A 338 38.98 -33.69 -11.41
CA PRO A 338 40.12 -34.58 -11.34
C PRO A 338 40.60 -34.90 -12.76
N SER A 339 41.87 -34.61 -13.03
CA SER A 339 42.55 -34.94 -14.28
C SER A 339 42.66 -36.46 -14.45
N SER A 340 41.83 -37.06 -15.30
CA SER A 340 42.04 -38.42 -15.79
C SER A 340 42.99 -38.38 -16.98
N SER A 341 44.19 -38.94 -16.80
CA SER A 341 45.15 -39.18 -17.87
C SER A 341 44.78 -40.47 -18.60
N SER A 342 44.49 -40.36 -19.88
CA SER A 342 44.27 -41.49 -20.79
C SER A 342 45.61 -41.97 -21.36
N SER A 343 45.98 -43.22 -21.05
CA SER A 343 47.08 -43.93 -21.71
C SER A 343 46.55 -44.70 -22.92
N SER A 344 47.19 -44.45 -24.06
CA SER A 344 46.95 -45.07 -25.36
C SER A 344 47.34 -46.54 -25.41
N SER A 345 46.52 -47.36 -26.05
CA SER A 345 46.71 -48.80 -26.27
C SER A 345 47.34 -49.13 -27.63
N SER A 346 48.09 -50.23 -27.68
CA SER A 346 48.38 -51.04 -28.88
C SER A 346 48.97 -52.43 -28.50
N PRO A 347 48.90 -53.45 -29.38
CA PRO A 347 48.13 -54.68 -29.08
C PRO A 347 48.98 -55.96 -28.91
N GLY A 348 48.35 -57.00 -28.34
CA GLY A 348 48.92 -58.36 -28.25
C GLY A 348 47.83 -59.43 -28.07
N SER A 349 47.83 -60.38 -29.00
CA SER A 349 46.98 -61.57 -29.19
C SER A 349 46.85 -62.54 -28.01
N SER A 350 45.69 -63.21 -27.86
CA SER A 350 45.49 -64.67 -28.04
C SER A 350 44.18 -65.19 -27.38
N SER A 351 43.41 -66.00 -28.14
CA SER A 351 42.53 -67.16 -27.78
C SER A 351 41.71 -67.13 -26.47
N THR A 352 40.41 -67.50 -26.41
CA THR A 352 39.78 -68.78 -26.78
C THR A 352 38.27 -68.69 -26.42
N SER A 353 37.39 -69.40 -27.15
CA SER A 353 36.12 -70.09 -26.73
C SER A 353 35.13 -69.39 -25.78
N SER A 354 33.78 -69.47 -25.86
CA SER A 354 32.78 -70.22 -26.64
C SER A 354 31.39 -69.88 -26.05
N ALA A 355 30.33 -69.94 -26.87
CA ALA A 355 28.89 -70.17 -26.54
C ALA A 355 28.18 -69.11 -25.65
N GLY A 356 26.89 -68.76 -25.82
CA GLY A 356 25.78 -69.14 -26.69
C GLY A 356 24.73 -68.01 -26.65
N ALA A 357 23.94 -67.81 -27.72
CA ALA A 357 22.48 -68.10 -27.77
C ALA A 357 21.66 -67.43 -26.63
N SER A 358 20.55 -66.71 -26.82
CA SER A 358 19.59 -66.64 -27.93
C SER A 358 18.53 -65.54 -27.61
N SER A 359 17.83 -65.11 -28.67
CA SER A 359 16.46 -64.57 -28.85
C SER A 359 15.49 -64.53 -27.64
N SER A 360 14.40 -63.75 -27.58
CA SER A 360 13.34 -63.41 -28.56
C SER A 360 12.34 -62.48 -27.81
N THR A 361 11.88 -61.34 -28.37
CA THR A 361 10.60 -61.09 -29.11
C THR A 361 9.28 -61.43 -28.44
N GLU A 362 8.34 -60.44 -28.51
CA GLU A 362 6.87 -60.48 -28.78
C GLU A 362 6.16 -59.39 -27.94
N ALA A 363 5.46 -58.37 -28.49
CA ALA A 363 4.18 -58.34 -29.26
C ALA A 363 3.02 -59.03 -28.48
N ALA A 364 1.76 -58.61 -28.42
CA ALA A 364 0.90 -57.56 -28.99
C ALA A 364 -0.25 -57.30 -27.95
N SER A 365 -1.18 -56.35 -28.08
CA SER A 365 -2.45 -56.51 -28.80
C SER A 365 -3.43 -55.39 -28.39
N SER A 366 -4.27 -54.93 -29.32
CA SER A 366 -5.43 -54.02 -29.15
C SER A 366 -6.68 -54.75 -28.55
N PRO A 367 -7.85 -54.09 -28.35
CA PRO A 367 -8.77 -53.80 -29.48
C PRO A 367 -9.58 -52.47 -29.39
N SER A 368 -10.28 -52.25 -30.51
CA SER A 368 -11.11 -51.17 -31.05
C SER A 368 -12.46 -50.85 -30.39
N SER A 369 -13.00 -49.65 -30.67
CA SER A 369 -14.35 -49.46 -31.25
C SER A 369 -14.55 -48.03 -31.83
N THR A 370 -15.42 -47.93 -32.84
CA THR A 370 -15.63 -46.84 -33.82
C THR A 370 -17.11 -46.43 -33.91
N SER A 371 -17.40 -45.15 -34.22
CA SER A 371 -18.43 -44.62 -35.17
C SER A 371 -18.72 -43.13 -34.86
N ASP A 372 -18.30 -42.14 -35.67
CA ASP A 372 -18.98 -41.52 -36.86
C ASP A 372 -20.30 -40.76 -36.53
N ALA A 373 -20.67 -39.59 -37.06
CA ALA A 373 -20.12 -38.61 -38.01
C ALA A 373 -20.98 -37.32 -37.97
N GLY A 374 -20.48 -36.17 -38.50
CA GLY A 374 -21.33 -34.99 -38.78
C GLY A 374 -20.58 -33.68 -39.03
N SER A 375 -20.22 -33.42 -40.29
CA SER A 375 -19.41 -32.28 -40.78
C SER A 375 -20.14 -30.93 -40.83
N SER A 376 -19.41 -29.82 -40.63
CA SER A 376 -19.30 -28.73 -41.64
C SER A 376 -18.25 -27.68 -41.22
N SER A 377 -17.29 -27.40 -42.12
CA SER A 377 -16.45 -26.19 -42.15
C SER A 377 -16.81 -25.39 -43.42
N PRO A 378 -16.42 -24.10 -43.49
CA PRO A 378 -15.14 -23.83 -44.18
C PRO A 378 -14.26 -22.75 -43.50
N SER A 379 -12.95 -23.06 -43.48
CA SER A 379 -11.75 -22.21 -43.76
C SER A 379 -11.76 -20.71 -43.47
N SER A 380 -10.69 -20.02 -43.05
CA SER A 380 -9.34 -20.31 -42.55
C SER A 380 -8.62 -18.95 -42.57
N THR A 381 -7.90 -18.54 -41.51
CA THR A 381 -6.66 -17.76 -41.66
C THR A 381 -5.84 -17.74 -40.36
N SER A 382 -4.59 -18.17 -40.52
CA SER A 382 -3.37 -17.90 -39.72
C SER A 382 -3.35 -18.28 -38.23
N ASN A 383 -2.79 -19.47 -37.98
CA ASN A 383 -2.03 -19.79 -36.77
C ASN A 383 -0.79 -18.88 -36.66
N SER A 384 -0.62 -18.21 -35.52
CA SER A 384 0.70 -17.85 -35.03
C SER A 384 0.98 -18.74 -33.82
N GLU A 385 2.01 -19.56 -33.93
CA GLU A 385 2.53 -20.42 -32.88
C GLU A 385 2.79 -19.63 -31.59
N THR A 386 2.12 -20.01 -30.51
CA THR A 386 2.49 -19.61 -29.17
C THR A 386 3.77 -20.36 -28.82
N GLN A 387 4.93 -19.72 -29.02
CA GLN A 387 6.19 -20.20 -28.45
C GLN A 387 6.06 -20.20 -26.93
N THR A 388 6.11 -21.41 -26.36
CA THR A 388 6.44 -21.63 -24.95
C THR A 388 7.82 -21.04 -24.67
N PRO A 389 8.00 -20.13 -23.70
CA PRO A 389 9.32 -19.77 -23.24
C PRO A 389 9.92 -20.96 -22.48
N ASP A 390 10.99 -21.50 -23.04
CA ASP A 390 11.83 -22.51 -22.44
C ASP A 390 12.54 -21.89 -21.22
N LEU A 391 12.12 -22.28 -20.01
CA LEU A 391 12.74 -21.85 -18.76
C LEU A 391 13.97 -22.71 -18.50
N THR A 392 15.10 -22.35 -19.11
CA THR A 392 16.39 -22.83 -18.65
C THR A 392 16.71 -22.16 -17.31
N SER A 393 16.53 -22.93 -16.25
CA SER A 393 17.10 -22.70 -14.93
C SER A 393 18.61 -22.47 -15.03
N SER A 394 19.04 -21.22 -14.87
CA SER A 394 20.39 -20.93 -14.42
C SER A 394 20.39 -19.61 -13.66
N SER A 395 20.83 -19.69 -12.40
CA SER A 395 20.92 -18.64 -11.36
C SER A 395 19.60 -18.26 -10.67
N GLY A 396 19.34 -18.89 -9.52
CA GLY A 396 18.22 -18.64 -8.61
C GLY A 396 18.30 -17.29 -7.87
N CYS A 397 18.44 -16.19 -8.61
CA CYS A 397 18.29 -14.85 -8.05
C CYS A 397 16.88 -14.33 -8.25
N ALA A 398 16.31 -13.78 -7.17
CA ALA A 398 15.11 -12.97 -7.25
C ALA A 398 15.43 -11.70 -8.04
N THR A 399 15.01 -11.68 -9.31
CA THR A 399 15.02 -10.50 -10.16
C THR A 399 13.57 -10.03 -10.31
N TRP A 400 13.39 -8.73 -10.18
CA TRP A 400 12.07 -8.09 -10.27
C TRP A 400 11.90 -7.49 -11.66
N ASP A 401 11.34 -8.28 -12.59
CA ASP A 401 10.93 -7.81 -13.92
C ASP A 401 9.40 -7.89 -14.07
N PHE A 402 8.70 -6.87 -13.57
CA PHE A 402 7.32 -6.58 -13.98
C PHE A 402 7.35 -5.58 -15.14
N ALA A 403 7.71 -6.03 -16.33
CA ALA A 403 7.51 -5.27 -17.56
C ALA A 403 6.05 -5.46 -18.03
N GLY A 404 5.10 -4.77 -17.39
CA GLY A 404 3.70 -4.84 -17.81
C GLY A 404 2.76 -3.95 -16.99
N PRO A 405 2.34 -2.77 -17.49
CA PRO A 405 1.42 -1.86 -16.79
C PRO A 405 -0.02 -2.41 -16.63
N ARG A 406 -0.31 -3.65 -17.04
CA ARG A 406 -1.66 -4.22 -17.05
C ARG A 406 -2.04 -5.04 -15.80
N LEU A 407 -1.09 -5.53 -15.01
CA LEU A 407 -1.42 -6.48 -13.92
C LEU A 407 -1.60 -5.83 -12.54
N ILE A 408 -0.92 -4.71 -12.27
CA ILE A 408 -0.91 -4.06 -10.94
C ILE A 408 -2.04 -3.01 -10.81
N LEU A 409 -2.67 -2.62 -11.92
CA LEU A 409 -3.69 -1.56 -11.94
C LEU A 409 -5.08 -2.05 -11.48
N ILE A 410 -5.22 -3.26 -10.95
CA ILE A 410 -6.52 -3.94 -10.85
C ILE A 410 -7.28 -3.62 -9.55
N CYS A 411 -6.60 -3.41 -8.41
CA CYS A 411 -7.27 -2.90 -7.20
C CYS A 411 -7.62 -1.40 -7.29
N SER A 412 -6.95 -0.62 -8.14
CA SER A 412 -7.25 0.81 -8.32
C SER A 412 -8.21 1.12 -9.49
N LEU A 413 -8.35 0.23 -10.49
CA LEU A 413 -9.20 0.48 -11.68
C LEU A 413 -10.68 0.17 -11.48
N GLY A 414 -11.08 -0.52 -10.40
CA GLY A 414 -12.50 -0.73 -10.07
C GLY A 414 -13.31 0.58 -9.98
N MET A 415 -12.63 1.70 -9.69
CA MET A 415 -13.21 3.04 -9.68
C MET A 415 -13.40 3.68 -11.07
N LEU A 416 -12.73 3.23 -12.13
CA LEU A 416 -12.70 3.97 -13.40
C LEU A 416 -13.72 3.53 -14.46
N ARG A 417 -14.41 2.40 -14.28
CA ARG A 417 -15.24 1.81 -15.35
C ARG A 417 -16.75 2.12 -15.30
N ARG A 418 -17.20 3.04 -14.44
CA ARG A 418 -18.61 3.54 -14.43
C ARG A 418 -18.75 5.04 -14.10
N LEU A 419 -17.79 5.86 -14.53
CA LEU A 419 -17.93 7.33 -14.56
C LEU A 419 -17.69 7.93 -15.96
N LEU A 420 -17.91 7.13 -17.01
CA LEU A 420 -18.18 7.59 -18.38
C LEU A 420 -19.45 6.92 -18.89
#